data_AF-A0A0S4JQP6-F1
#
_entry.id   AF-A0A0S4JQP6-F1
#
_cell.length_a   1.000
_cell.length_b   1.000
_cell.length_c   1.000
_cell.angle_alpha   90.00
_cell.angle_beta   90.00
_cell.angle_gamma   90.00
#
_symmetry.space_group_name_H-M   'P 1'
#
loop_
_entity.id
_entity.type
_entity.pdbx_description
1 polymer ?
#
loop_
_entity_poly.entity_id
_entity_poly.type
_entity_poly.pdbx_seq_one_letter_code
_entity_poly.pdbx_strand_id
1 'polypeptide(L)'
;MEYHDDEALSPSASSSSAANNNNSDQFDHQHHLDDDDARVAMIRAIQNEVELLERAARHDHIVSYYGSMITAEHHKLALVMEYVSGGSLASIVRRQKGLRDSVIRAYGRDVLLGLQYLHEVCRMCHRDIKPDNILVTPEGRCKLADFGASRALERTALLKTCVGTPYYMAPEVVQGEGYDESADIWSFGATLFEMASGKPPFADISNGMAVMFRVATLGKLPDIPTPNSTSTSSSSSTNPLLAD
;
A
#
# COMPACT_ATOMS: atom_id res chain seq x y z
N MET A 1 45.97 -37.07 -84.91
CA MET A 1 44.58 -37.55 -84.87
C MET A 1 44.25 -37.74 -83.41
N GLU A 2 44.09 -36.60 -82.73
CA GLU A 2 43.51 -36.49 -81.39
C GLU A 2 41.99 -36.53 -81.56
N TYR A 3 41.26 -37.05 -80.58
CA TYR A 3 40.11 -36.38 -79.99
C TYR A 3 39.80 -37.05 -78.65
N HIS A 4 39.88 -36.25 -77.59
CA HIS A 4 39.24 -36.49 -76.30
C HIS A 4 37.72 -36.30 -76.46
N ASP A 5 36.94 -37.03 -75.66
CA ASP A 5 35.92 -36.45 -74.78
C ASP A 5 35.45 -37.52 -73.78
N ASP A 6 35.60 -37.21 -72.49
CA ASP A 6 35.18 -38.03 -71.35
C ASP A 6 33.74 -37.66 -70.93
N GLU A 7 32.87 -38.68 -70.85
CA GLU A 7 31.55 -38.64 -70.24
C GLU A 7 31.60 -39.33 -68.86
N ALA A 8 31.10 -38.69 -67.81
CA ALA A 8 30.59 -39.36 -66.61
C ALA A 8 29.66 -38.40 -65.84
N LEU A 9 28.34 -38.64 -65.88
CA LEU A 9 27.54 -39.44 -64.94
C LEU A 9 27.34 -38.81 -63.54
N SER A 10 26.08 -38.52 -63.24
CA SER A 10 25.45 -38.56 -61.90
C SER A 10 24.32 -39.62 -61.97
N PRO A 11 23.69 -40.13 -60.88
CA PRO A 11 23.53 -39.51 -59.55
C PRO A 11 23.50 -40.45 -58.30
N SER A 12 23.32 -39.80 -57.13
CA SER A 12 22.68 -40.25 -55.87
C SER A 12 23.46 -41.13 -54.87
N ALA A 13 23.75 -40.61 -53.66
CA ALA A 13 22.94 -40.72 -52.43
C ALA A 13 23.76 -40.42 -51.15
N SER A 14 23.14 -39.65 -50.24
CA SER A 14 23.31 -39.55 -48.77
C SER A 14 24.64 -39.08 -48.13
N SER A 15 24.57 -37.94 -47.42
CA SER A 15 24.81 -37.89 -45.96
C SER A 15 24.25 -36.62 -45.32
N SER A 16 23.67 -36.81 -44.14
CA SER A 16 23.01 -35.84 -43.28
C SER A 16 23.99 -35.17 -42.31
N SER A 17 23.92 -33.84 -42.16
CA SER A 17 23.97 -33.12 -40.85
C SER A 17 24.13 -31.61 -41.08
N ALA A 18 23.06 -30.85 -40.85
CA ALA A 18 23.15 -29.41 -40.64
C ALA A 18 21.92 -28.96 -39.83
N ALA A 19 21.98 -29.17 -38.51
CA ALA A 19 21.21 -28.39 -37.56
C ALA A 19 22.23 -27.48 -36.86
N ASN A 20 22.36 -26.25 -37.33
CA ASN A 20 23.19 -25.24 -36.68
C ASN A 20 22.27 -24.20 -36.01
N ASN A 21 22.56 -23.97 -34.73
CA ASN A 21 21.88 -23.12 -33.77
C ASN A 21 21.65 -21.70 -34.29
N ASN A 22 20.40 -21.21 -34.23
CA ASN A 22 20.08 -19.78 -34.35
C ASN A 22 19.07 -19.29 -33.29
N ASN A 23 18.87 -20.06 -32.20
CA ASN A 23 17.89 -19.71 -31.16
C ASN A 23 18.47 -18.98 -29.94
N SER A 24 19.77 -18.72 -29.85
CA SER A 24 20.35 -18.02 -28.68
C SER A 24 20.26 -16.50 -28.79
N ASP A 25 20.45 -15.93 -29.99
CA ASP A 25 20.52 -14.46 -30.14
C ASP A 25 19.14 -13.77 -30.13
N GLN A 26 18.08 -14.50 -30.49
CA GLN A 26 16.72 -13.94 -30.51
C GLN A 26 16.08 -13.91 -29.12
N PHE A 27 16.48 -14.80 -28.21
CA PHE A 27 16.01 -14.79 -26.82
C PHE A 27 16.71 -13.72 -25.99
N ASP A 28 17.99 -13.45 -26.25
CA ASP A 28 18.78 -12.47 -25.49
C ASP A 28 18.39 -11.02 -25.83
N HIS A 29 18.08 -10.72 -27.09
CA HIS A 29 17.57 -9.41 -27.50
C HIS A 29 16.17 -9.09 -26.98
N GLN A 30 15.25 -10.07 -26.94
CA GLN A 30 13.91 -9.84 -26.38
C GLN A 30 13.96 -9.60 -24.87
N HIS A 31 14.79 -10.36 -24.14
CA HIS A 31 14.95 -10.16 -22.69
C HIS A 31 15.59 -8.81 -22.33
N HIS A 32 16.51 -8.28 -23.15
CA HIS A 32 17.16 -6.99 -22.89
C HIS A 32 16.22 -5.78 -23.11
N LEU A 33 15.34 -5.86 -24.12
CA LEU A 33 14.36 -4.82 -24.41
C LEU A 33 13.27 -4.73 -23.33
N ASP A 34 12.80 -5.88 -22.83
CA ASP A 34 11.81 -5.95 -21.75
C ASP A 34 12.38 -5.39 -20.43
N ASP A 35 13.68 -5.58 -20.16
CA ASP A 35 14.37 -5.05 -18.98
C ASP A 35 14.58 -3.53 -19.04
N ASP A 36 14.89 -2.99 -20.22
CA ASP A 36 15.04 -1.55 -20.43
C ASP A 36 13.70 -0.82 -20.36
N ASP A 37 12.63 -1.39 -20.92
CA ASP A 37 11.27 -0.84 -20.81
C ASP A 37 10.76 -0.88 -19.35
N ALA A 38 11.04 -1.95 -18.62
CA ALA A 38 10.73 -2.06 -17.19
C ALA A 38 11.49 -1.02 -16.35
N ARG A 39 12.77 -0.79 -16.66
CA ARG A 39 13.59 0.26 -16.02
C ARG A 39 13.07 1.66 -16.32
N VAL A 40 12.73 1.95 -17.57
CA VAL A 40 12.16 3.24 -17.96
C VAL A 40 10.81 3.48 -17.28
N ALA A 41 9.96 2.45 -17.17
CA ALA A 41 8.69 2.52 -16.45
C ALA A 41 8.91 2.81 -14.95
N MET A 42 9.88 2.14 -14.32
CA MET A 42 10.24 2.36 -12.93
C MET A 42 10.75 3.79 -12.68
N ILE A 43 11.62 4.31 -13.55
CA ILE A 43 12.13 5.69 -13.46
C ILE A 43 11.01 6.71 -13.57
N ARG A 44 10.11 6.55 -14.55
CA ARG A 44 8.94 7.44 -14.71
C ARG A 44 8.03 7.41 -13.48
N ALA A 45 7.87 6.23 -12.89
CA ALA A 45 7.02 6.10 -11.72
C ALA A 45 7.62 6.78 -10.48
N ILE A 46 8.94 6.68 -10.30
CA ILE A 46 9.69 7.42 -9.27
C ILE A 46 9.59 8.94 -9.49
N GLN A 47 9.70 9.41 -10.75
CA GLN A 47 9.58 10.83 -11.07
C GLN A 47 8.18 11.36 -10.75
N ASN A 48 7.14 10.61 -11.12
CA ASN A 48 5.76 10.94 -10.77
C ASN A 48 5.57 10.97 -9.25
N GLU A 49 6.19 10.07 -8.49
CA GLU A 49 6.13 10.05 -7.03
C GLU A 49 6.73 11.32 -6.41
N VAL A 50 7.93 11.71 -6.85
CA VAL A 50 8.56 12.95 -6.38
C VAL A 50 7.71 14.16 -6.72
N GLU A 51 7.14 14.23 -7.92
CA GLU A 51 6.25 15.33 -8.31
C GLU A 51 4.98 15.39 -7.44
N LEU A 52 4.39 14.25 -7.10
CA LEU A 52 3.25 14.20 -6.19
C LEU A 52 3.64 14.71 -4.79
N LEU A 53 4.79 14.27 -4.26
CA LEU A 53 5.30 14.73 -2.97
C LEU A 53 5.58 16.24 -2.97
N GLU A 54 6.11 16.80 -4.07
CA GLU A 54 6.34 18.23 -4.22
C GLU A 54 5.04 19.05 -4.29
N ARG A 55 3.98 18.48 -4.86
CA ARG A 55 2.65 19.12 -4.94
C ARG A 55 1.92 19.18 -3.60
N ALA A 56 2.22 18.26 -2.69
CA ALA A 56 1.75 18.34 -1.32
C ALA A 56 2.53 19.43 -0.60
N ALA A 57 2.04 20.68 -0.65
CA ALA A 57 2.66 21.78 0.07
C ALA A 57 2.60 21.53 1.59
N ARG A 58 3.32 22.35 2.36
CA ARG A 58 3.35 22.23 3.83
C ARG A 58 1.95 22.39 4.42
N HIS A 59 1.44 21.31 5.02
CA HIS A 59 0.17 21.26 5.71
C HIS A 59 0.35 20.64 7.10
N ASP A 60 -0.35 21.15 8.11
CA ASP A 60 -0.17 20.74 9.51
C ASP A 60 -0.51 19.27 9.77
N HIS A 61 -1.28 18.64 8.88
CA HIS A 61 -1.72 17.24 8.99
C HIS A 61 -1.11 16.32 7.92
N ILE A 62 -0.02 16.73 7.29
CA ILE A 62 0.73 15.94 6.32
C ILE A 62 2.22 16.05 6.69
N VAL A 63 2.93 14.93 6.61
CA VAL A 63 4.38 14.91 6.78
C VAL A 63 5.03 15.67 5.64
N SER A 64 5.78 16.72 5.97
CA SER A 64 6.38 17.58 4.95
C SER A 64 7.47 16.84 4.18
N TYR A 65 7.47 16.98 2.86
CA TYR A 65 8.58 16.56 2.01
C TYR A 65 9.57 17.71 1.82
N TYR A 66 10.87 17.42 1.92
CA TYR A 66 11.94 18.41 1.79
C TYR A 66 12.80 18.24 0.53
N GLY A 67 12.75 17.07 -0.11
CA GLY A 67 13.48 16.79 -1.34
C GLY A 67 13.93 15.34 -1.44
N SER A 68 14.55 14.99 -2.57
CA SER A 68 15.08 13.65 -2.82
C SER A 68 16.52 13.69 -3.32
N MET A 69 17.27 12.62 -3.08
CA MET A 69 18.61 12.44 -3.63
C MET A 69 18.78 11.02 -4.16
N ILE A 70 19.59 10.87 -5.20
CA ILE A 70 20.01 9.56 -5.70
C ILE A 70 21.41 9.29 -5.15
N THR A 71 21.56 8.18 -4.45
CA THR A 71 22.87 7.80 -3.90
C THR A 71 23.75 7.22 -5.01
N ALA A 72 24.98 7.74 -5.13
CA ALA A 72 25.92 7.36 -6.19
C ALA A 72 26.37 5.88 -6.10
N GLU A 73 26.42 5.31 -4.89
CA GLU A 73 26.93 3.95 -4.66
C GLU A 73 25.91 2.85 -4.99
N HIS A 74 24.61 3.15 -5.02
CA HIS A 74 23.57 2.12 -5.13
C HIS A 74 22.40 2.46 -6.04
N HIS A 75 22.42 3.62 -6.72
CA HIS A 75 21.29 4.12 -7.50
C HIS A 75 19.96 4.11 -6.71
N LYS A 76 20.03 4.27 -5.38
CA LYS A 76 18.85 4.29 -4.51
C LYS A 76 18.32 5.71 -4.39
N LEU A 77 17.02 5.85 -4.59
CA LEU A 77 16.27 7.05 -4.24
C LEU A 77 16.17 7.15 -2.72
N ALA A 78 16.59 8.28 -2.16
CA ALA A 78 16.38 8.64 -0.78
C ALA A 78 15.48 9.87 -0.71
N LEU A 79 14.37 9.76 0.03
CA LEU A 79 13.45 10.85 0.28
C LEU A 79 13.80 11.50 1.62
N VAL A 80 13.87 12.84 1.64
CA VAL A 80 14.09 13.64 2.84
C VAL A 80 12.75 14.21 3.25
N MET A 81 12.27 13.81 4.42
CA MET A 81 10.95 14.15 4.94
C MET A 81 11.05 14.66 6.38
N GLU A 82 10.00 15.32 6.83
CA GLU A 82 9.81 15.72 8.22
C GLU A 82 9.86 14.51 9.15
N TYR A 83 10.68 14.61 10.19
CA TYR A 83 10.72 13.62 11.25
C TYR A 83 9.65 13.90 12.31
N VAL A 84 8.75 12.94 12.54
CA VAL A 84 7.72 13.02 13.58
C VAL A 84 8.05 12.03 14.71
N SER A 85 8.37 12.54 15.89
CA SER A 85 8.97 11.76 16.98
C SER A 85 7.99 10.97 17.86
N GLY A 86 6.68 11.22 17.79
CA GLY A 86 5.69 10.51 18.62
C GLY A 86 5.30 9.11 18.11
N GLY A 87 5.87 8.69 16.98
CA GLY A 87 5.66 7.36 16.40
C GLY A 87 4.31 7.20 15.70
N SER A 88 4.03 5.97 15.24
CA SER A 88 2.81 5.66 14.51
C SER A 88 1.60 5.48 15.44
N LEU A 89 0.42 5.82 14.93
CA LEU A 89 -0.85 5.57 15.58
C LEU A 89 -1.05 4.08 15.87
N ALA A 90 -0.60 3.18 14.99
CA ALA A 90 -0.60 1.72 15.22
C ALA A 90 0.09 1.36 16.54
N SER A 91 1.26 1.96 16.80
CA SER A 91 2.03 1.71 18.02
C SER A 91 1.32 2.23 19.27
N ILE A 92 0.57 3.33 19.16
CA ILE A 92 -0.22 3.90 20.25
C ILE A 92 -1.44 3.03 20.55
N VAL A 93 -2.20 2.64 19.52
CA VAL A 93 -3.39 1.78 19.64
C VAL A 93 -3.00 0.44 20.28
N ARG A 94 -1.92 -0.19 19.82
CA ARG A 94 -1.43 -1.46 20.37
C ARG A 94 -1.07 -1.37 21.85
N ARG A 95 -0.42 -0.27 22.25
CA ARG A 95 -0.01 -0.02 23.65
C ARG A 95 -1.20 0.22 24.56
N GLN A 96 -2.23 0.92 24.08
CA GLN A 96 -3.42 1.24 24.87
C GLN A 96 -4.53 0.20 24.76
N LYS A 97 -4.44 -0.74 23.81
CA LYS A 97 -5.45 -1.76 23.49
C LYS A 97 -6.80 -1.12 23.12
N GLY A 98 -6.73 -0.11 22.26
CA GLY A 98 -7.85 0.77 21.93
C GLY A 98 -7.72 2.14 22.60
N LEU A 99 -8.41 3.14 22.05
CA LEU A 99 -8.34 4.54 22.46
C LEU A 99 -9.71 5.01 22.97
N ARG A 100 -9.68 6.07 23.78
CA ARG A 100 -10.91 6.72 24.26
C ARG A 100 -11.54 7.57 23.16
N ASP A 101 -12.86 7.67 23.13
CA ASP A 101 -13.64 8.45 22.16
C ASP A 101 -13.14 9.89 21.96
N SER A 102 -12.69 10.56 23.03
CA SER A 102 -12.14 11.91 22.93
C SER A 102 -10.87 11.97 22.10
N VAL A 103 -10.00 10.97 22.22
CA VAL A 103 -8.77 10.83 21.45
C VAL A 103 -9.09 10.42 20.01
N ILE A 104 -9.99 9.45 19.82
CA ILE A 104 -10.46 9.01 18.50
C ILE A 104 -11.02 10.19 17.71
N ARG A 105 -11.85 11.03 18.34
CA ARG A 105 -12.44 12.22 17.72
C ARG A 105 -11.36 13.24 17.33
N ALA A 106 -10.38 13.47 18.20
CA ALA A 106 -9.30 14.43 17.93
C ALA A 106 -8.41 13.95 16.76
N TYR A 107 -7.97 12.70 16.80
CA TYR A 107 -7.13 12.11 15.75
C TYR A 107 -7.89 11.95 14.43
N GLY A 108 -9.16 11.51 14.50
CA GLY A 108 -10.02 11.39 13.33
C GLY A 108 -10.22 12.73 12.62
N ARG A 109 -10.41 13.82 13.37
CA ARG A 109 -10.48 15.18 12.80
C ARG A 109 -9.18 15.54 12.07
N ASP A 110 -8.03 15.32 12.71
CA ASP A 110 -6.73 15.66 12.12
C ASP A 110 -6.45 14.87 10.82
N VAL A 111 -6.78 13.58 10.81
CA VAL A 111 -6.69 12.73 9.60
C VAL A 111 -7.60 13.26 8.49
N LEU A 112 -8.85 13.61 8.81
CA LEU A 112 -9.79 14.17 7.83
C LEU A 112 -9.34 15.52 7.26
N LEU A 113 -8.71 16.38 8.08
CA LEU A 113 -8.12 17.63 7.59
C LEU A 113 -6.97 17.37 6.61
N GLY A 114 -6.13 16.36 6.88
CA GLY A 114 -5.09 15.94 5.95
C GLY A 114 -5.66 15.38 4.64
N LEU A 115 -6.66 14.50 4.72
CA LEU A 115 -7.34 13.93 3.56
C LEU A 115 -8.04 15.00 2.72
N GLN A 116 -8.76 15.91 3.35
CA GLN A 116 -9.41 17.03 2.68
C GLN A 116 -8.40 17.83 1.86
N TYR A 117 -7.24 18.16 2.45
CA TYR A 117 -6.20 18.87 1.74
C TYR A 117 -5.68 18.08 0.53
N LEU A 118 -5.40 16.78 0.69
CA LEU A 118 -4.96 15.93 -0.41
C LEU A 118 -5.99 15.85 -1.55
N HIS A 119 -7.25 15.61 -1.21
CA HIS A 119 -8.34 15.42 -2.17
C HIS A 119 -8.70 16.73 -2.89
N GLU A 120 -8.94 17.81 -2.13
CA GLU A 120 -9.49 19.05 -2.68
C GLU A 120 -8.42 19.98 -3.26
N VAL A 121 -7.27 20.07 -2.59
CA VAL A 121 -6.19 21.02 -2.96
C VAL A 121 -5.16 20.35 -3.85
N CYS A 122 -4.64 19.19 -3.45
CA CYS A 122 -3.61 18.50 -4.23
C CYS A 122 -4.17 17.68 -5.40
N ARG A 123 -5.48 17.38 -5.38
CA ARG A 123 -6.16 16.49 -6.34
C ARG A 123 -5.51 15.10 -6.38
N MET A 124 -5.32 14.52 -5.20
CA MET A 124 -4.58 13.28 -5.01
C MET A 124 -5.21 12.41 -3.93
N CYS A 125 -5.34 11.11 -4.19
CA CYS A 125 -5.69 10.12 -3.17
C CYS A 125 -4.45 9.63 -2.41
N HIS A 126 -4.57 9.36 -1.12
CA HIS A 126 -3.49 8.84 -0.27
C HIS A 126 -3.17 7.38 -0.58
N ARG A 127 -4.19 6.53 -0.74
CA ARG A 127 -4.14 5.10 -1.15
C ARG A 127 -3.73 4.09 -0.11
N ASP A 128 -2.99 4.50 0.92
CA ASP A 128 -2.56 3.60 1.99
C ASP A 128 -2.89 4.17 3.39
N ILE A 129 -4.14 4.59 3.59
CA ILE A 129 -4.60 5.07 4.90
C ILE A 129 -4.71 3.89 5.86
N LYS A 130 -3.88 3.89 6.90
CA LYS A 130 -3.88 2.93 8.01
C LYS A 130 -3.14 3.51 9.21
N PRO A 131 -3.33 2.97 10.43
CA PRO A 131 -2.64 3.42 11.63
C PRO A 131 -1.10 3.44 11.53
N ASP A 132 -0.48 2.61 10.70
CA ASP A 132 0.98 2.61 10.50
C ASP A 132 1.47 3.87 9.78
N ASN A 133 0.67 4.40 8.86
CA ASN A 133 1.00 5.58 8.03
C ASN A 133 0.45 6.89 8.62
N ILE A 134 -0.04 6.85 9.86
CA ILE A 134 -0.48 8.04 10.60
C ILE A 134 0.49 8.25 11.75
N LEU A 135 1.25 9.33 11.70
CA LEU A 135 2.21 9.67 12.74
C LEU A 135 1.58 10.66 13.72
N VAL A 136 1.98 10.57 14.99
CA VAL A 136 1.52 11.47 16.04
C VAL A 136 2.66 12.36 16.50
N THR A 137 2.44 13.67 16.53
CA THR A 137 3.42 14.65 17.01
C THR A 137 3.48 14.65 18.55
N PRO A 138 4.55 15.19 19.16
CA PRO A 138 4.62 15.36 20.63
C PRO A 138 3.46 16.18 21.21
N GLU A 139 2.88 17.08 20.43
CA GLU A 139 1.72 17.91 20.79
C GLU A 139 0.38 17.15 20.68
N GLY A 140 0.42 15.87 20.28
CA GLY A 140 -0.77 15.03 20.13
C GLY A 140 -1.60 15.35 18.89
N ARG A 141 -0.96 15.82 17.81
CA ARG A 141 -1.61 16.02 16.51
C ARG A 141 -1.25 14.88 15.56
N CYS A 142 -2.15 14.54 14.62
CA CYS A 142 -1.87 13.52 13.61
C CYS A 142 -1.35 14.15 12.31
N LYS A 143 -0.42 13.44 11.66
CA LYS A 143 0.06 13.72 10.30
C LYS A 143 0.01 12.47 9.44
N LEU A 144 -0.49 12.60 8.22
CA LEU A 144 -0.44 11.56 7.19
C LEU A 144 0.98 11.43 6.64
N ALA A 145 1.49 10.20 6.59
CA ALA A 145 2.79 9.82 6.05
C ALA A 145 2.61 8.80 4.92
N ASP A 146 3.69 8.56 4.15
CA ASP A 146 3.73 7.53 3.11
C ASP A 146 2.58 7.61 2.07
N PHE A 147 2.13 8.83 1.78
CA PHE A 147 1.16 9.10 0.72
C PHE A 147 1.86 9.11 -0.65
N GLY A 148 1.23 8.55 -1.68
CA GLY A 148 1.70 8.67 -3.06
C GLY A 148 2.79 7.68 -3.54
N ALA A 149 3.41 6.90 -2.65
CA ALA A 149 4.47 5.94 -3.03
C ALA A 149 3.97 4.63 -3.69
N SER A 150 2.67 4.33 -3.64
CA SER A 150 2.16 2.99 -4.04
C SER A 150 1.89 2.80 -5.53
N ARG A 151 1.84 3.88 -6.35
CA ARG A 151 1.36 3.79 -7.74
C ARG A 151 2.32 3.13 -8.73
N ALA A 152 3.63 3.11 -8.45
CA ALA A 152 4.61 2.65 -9.43
C ALA A 152 4.52 1.15 -9.76
N LEU A 153 4.05 0.36 -8.80
CA LEU A 153 4.11 -1.10 -8.87
C LEU A 153 2.72 -1.75 -8.87
N GLU A 154 1.66 -0.95 -8.90
CA GLU A 154 0.32 -1.43 -8.52
C GLU A 154 -0.40 -2.24 -9.60
N ARG A 155 -0.09 -2.02 -10.88
CA ARG A 155 -0.60 -2.92 -11.95
C ARG A 155 -0.10 -4.36 -11.79
N THR A 156 1.01 -4.56 -11.09
CA THR A 156 1.55 -5.87 -10.68
C THR A 156 1.26 -6.19 -9.20
N ALA A 157 0.73 -5.25 -8.41
CA ALA A 157 0.52 -5.43 -6.98
C ALA A 157 -0.76 -6.21 -6.63
N LEU A 158 -1.71 -6.38 -7.56
CA LEU A 158 -2.80 -7.36 -7.38
C LEU A 158 -2.27 -8.79 -7.12
N LEU A 159 -1.00 -9.07 -7.46
CA LEU A 159 -0.31 -10.33 -7.13
C LEU A 159 0.55 -10.23 -5.85
N LYS A 160 0.94 -9.02 -5.41
CA LYS A 160 1.67 -8.76 -4.15
C LYS A 160 0.75 -8.47 -2.95
N THR A 161 -0.54 -8.22 -3.16
CA THR A 161 -1.58 -8.08 -2.13
C THR A 161 -1.74 -9.33 -1.26
N CYS A 162 -1.18 -10.47 -1.67
CA CYS A 162 -0.99 -11.64 -0.82
C CYS A 162 -0.06 -11.40 0.39
N VAL A 163 0.67 -10.27 0.44
CA VAL A 163 1.61 -9.91 1.52
C VAL A 163 1.18 -8.63 2.27
N GLY A 164 0.20 -7.89 1.73
CA GLY A 164 -0.37 -6.70 2.39
C GLY A 164 -1.36 -7.05 3.48
N THR A 165 -1.73 -6.06 4.28
CA THR A 165 -2.75 -6.15 5.34
C THR A 165 -4.11 -5.67 4.78
N PRO A 166 -4.96 -6.55 4.22
CA PRO A 166 -6.14 -6.16 3.42
C PRO A 166 -7.26 -5.50 4.25
N TYR A 167 -7.09 -5.40 5.57
CA TYR A 167 -8.11 -4.93 6.51
C TYR A 167 -8.59 -3.49 6.26
N TYR A 168 -7.85 -2.71 5.46
CA TYR A 168 -8.15 -1.31 5.14
C TYR A 168 -8.60 -1.11 3.69
N MET A 169 -8.59 -2.16 2.85
CA MET A 169 -8.91 -2.04 1.43
C MET A 169 -10.41 -1.89 1.21
N ALA A 170 -10.79 -0.95 0.35
CA ALA A 170 -12.17 -0.72 -0.05
C ALA A 170 -12.65 -1.79 -1.04
N PRO A 171 -13.96 -2.11 -1.08
CA PRO A 171 -14.49 -3.18 -1.93
C PRO A 171 -14.21 -2.97 -3.43
N GLU A 172 -14.33 -1.74 -3.93
CA GLU A 172 -14.03 -1.36 -5.31
C GLU A 172 -12.54 -1.56 -5.66
N VAL A 173 -11.65 -1.35 -4.68
CA VAL A 173 -10.21 -1.59 -4.82
C VAL A 173 -9.92 -3.09 -4.89
N VAL A 174 -10.58 -3.89 -4.04
CA VAL A 174 -10.45 -5.35 -4.07
C VAL A 174 -10.98 -5.95 -5.37
N GLN A 175 -12.06 -5.37 -5.91
CA GLN A 175 -12.69 -5.80 -7.16
C GLN A 175 -11.93 -5.31 -8.41
N GLY A 176 -10.92 -4.44 -8.25
CA GLY A 176 -10.13 -3.91 -9.36
C GLY A 176 -10.85 -2.86 -10.19
N GLU A 177 -11.92 -2.25 -9.67
CA GLU A 177 -12.72 -1.23 -10.35
C GLU A 177 -12.01 0.12 -10.42
N GLY A 178 -10.97 0.31 -9.59
CA GLY A 178 -10.16 1.51 -9.55
C GLY A 178 -9.96 1.99 -8.12
N TYR A 179 -9.33 3.15 -8.00
CA TYR A 179 -9.11 3.81 -6.72
C TYR A 179 -9.46 5.30 -6.88
N ASP A 180 -10.37 5.79 -6.05
CA ASP A 180 -10.75 7.19 -5.96
C ASP A 180 -10.65 7.72 -4.52
N GLU A 181 -11.11 8.95 -4.29
CA GLU A 181 -11.08 9.59 -2.97
C GLU A 181 -11.96 8.85 -1.93
N SER A 182 -13.00 8.13 -2.37
CA SER A 182 -13.91 7.40 -1.49
C SER A 182 -13.27 6.15 -0.88
N ALA A 183 -12.31 5.54 -1.59
CA ALA A 183 -11.51 4.44 -1.07
C ALA A 183 -10.64 4.88 0.14
N ASP A 184 -10.11 6.12 0.15
CA ASP A 184 -9.41 6.66 1.33
C ASP A 184 -10.37 6.81 2.53
N ILE A 185 -11.63 7.17 2.28
CA ILE A 185 -12.65 7.31 3.33
C ILE A 185 -13.03 5.94 3.91
N TRP A 186 -13.08 4.89 3.09
CA TRP A 186 -13.24 3.52 3.58
C TRP A 186 -12.08 3.11 4.49
N SER A 187 -10.85 3.30 4.03
CA SER A 187 -9.63 3.00 4.79
C SER A 187 -9.55 3.80 6.09
N PHE A 188 -10.04 5.05 6.09
CA PHE A 188 -10.23 5.85 7.29
C PHE A 188 -11.26 5.24 8.25
N GLY A 189 -12.40 4.74 7.75
CA GLY A 189 -13.38 4.01 8.56
C GLY A 189 -12.79 2.78 9.25
N ALA A 190 -12.00 1.99 8.52
CA ALA A 190 -11.25 0.86 9.08
C ALA A 190 -10.23 1.31 10.16
N THR A 191 -9.57 2.44 9.95
CA THR A 191 -8.66 3.06 10.93
C THR A 191 -9.41 3.49 12.21
N LEU A 192 -10.59 4.11 12.09
CA LEU A 192 -11.43 4.46 13.24
C LEU A 192 -11.85 3.22 14.04
N PHE A 193 -12.22 2.13 13.34
CA PHE A 193 -12.56 0.85 13.96
C PHE A 193 -11.40 0.29 14.78
N GLU A 194 -10.19 0.31 14.23
CA GLU A 194 -9.01 -0.16 14.96
C GLU A 194 -8.68 0.70 16.16
N MET A 195 -8.80 2.03 16.03
CA MET A 195 -8.64 2.91 17.18
C MET A 195 -9.62 2.60 18.30
N ALA A 196 -10.86 2.24 17.99
CA ALA A 196 -11.87 1.90 18.99
C ALA A 196 -11.67 0.50 19.61
N SER A 197 -11.44 -0.51 18.78
CA SER A 197 -11.38 -1.91 19.22
C SER A 197 -10.00 -2.39 19.67
N GLY A 198 -8.95 -1.65 19.29
CA GLY A 198 -7.55 -2.08 19.44
C GLY A 198 -7.12 -3.15 18.42
N LYS A 199 -7.96 -3.49 17.43
CA LYS A 199 -7.68 -4.52 16.41
C LYS A 199 -8.21 -4.07 15.04
N PRO A 200 -7.57 -4.47 13.93
CA PRO A 200 -8.09 -4.18 12.61
C PRO A 200 -9.47 -4.83 12.39
N PRO A 201 -10.28 -4.31 11.45
CA PRO A 201 -11.46 -5.01 10.97
C PRO A 201 -11.11 -6.44 10.54
N PHE A 202 -11.96 -7.41 10.85
CA PHE A 202 -11.75 -8.82 10.47
C PHE A 202 -10.45 -9.45 11.00
N ALA A 203 -9.92 -8.96 12.13
CA ALA A 203 -8.74 -9.53 12.79
C ALA A 203 -8.87 -11.02 13.18
N ASP A 204 -10.09 -11.56 13.21
CA ASP A 204 -10.39 -12.98 13.39
C ASP A 204 -10.08 -13.84 12.16
N ILE A 205 -9.94 -13.22 10.98
CA ILE A 205 -9.63 -13.90 9.73
C ILE A 205 -8.12 -13.81 9.47
N SER A 206 -7.43 -14.95 9.58
CA SER A 206 -5.98 -15.04 9.39
C SER A 206 -5.54 -15.03 7.92
N ASN A 207 -6.43 -15.39 6.99
CA ASN A 207 -6.13 -15.43 5.56
C ASN A 207 -6.55 -14.12 4.89
N GLY A 208 -5.57 -13.37 4.37
CA GLY A 208 -5.82 -12.10 3.68
C GLY A 208 -6.75 -12.23 2.45
N MET A 209 -6.68 -13.34 1.72
CA MET A 209 -7.60 -13.61 0.60
C MET A 209 -9.05 -13.78 1.08
N ALA A 210 -9.25 -14.36 2.26
CA ALA A 210 -10.58 -14.53 2.85
C ALA A 210 -11.15 -13.18 3.34
N VAL A 211 -10.29 -12.29 3.86
CA VAL A 211 -10.68 -10.90 4.17
C VAL A 211 -11.11 -10.18 2.91
N MET A 212 -10.28 -10.22 1.85
CA MET A 212 -10.61 -9.59 0.57
C MET A 212 -11.91 -10.12 -0.02
N PHE A 213 -12.12 -11.45 -0.04
CA PHE A 213 -13.38 -12.04 -0.50
C PHE A 213 -14.57 -11.54 0.33
N ARG A 214 -14.44 -11.47 1.65
CA ARG A 214 -15.49 -10.97 2.54
C ARG A 214 -15.81 -9.49 2.29
N VAL A 215 -14.79 -8.66 2.10
CA VAL A 215 -14.97 -7.24 1.77
C VAL A 215 -15.64 -7.09 0.41
N ALA A 216 -15.17 -7.80 -0.61
CA ALA A 216 -15.72 -7.74 -1.98
C ALA A 216 -17.16 -8.26 -2.08
N THR A 217 -17.58 -9.20 -1.22
CA THR A 217 -18.93 -9.79 -1.26
C THR A 217 -19.92 -9.10 -0.34
N LEU A 218 -19.49 -8.62 0.83
CA LEU A 218 -20.39 -7.98 1.81
C LEU A 218 -20.42 -6.47 1.69
N GLY A 219 -19.36 -5.83 1.18
CA GLY A 219 -19.23 -4.38 1.05
C GLY A 219 -19.42 -3.62 2.37
N LYS A 220 -19.29 -4.29 3.53
CA LYS A 220 -19.61 -3.74 4.84
C LYS A 220 -18.48 -4.02 5.83
N LEU A 221 -18.09 -2.98 6.56
CA LEU A 221 -17.24 -3.08 7.75
C LEU A 221 -17.96 -3.91 8.84
N PRO A 222 -17.22 -4.56 9.77
CA PRO A 222 -17.81 -5.20 10.95
C PRO A 222 -18.60 -4.20 11.80
N ASP A 223 -19.52 -4.71 12.62
CA ASP A 223 -20.28 -3.88 13.55
C ASP A 223 -19.35 -3.08 14.48
N ILE A 224 -19.68 -1.81 14.68
CA ILE A 224 -18.90 -0.90 15.51
C ILE A 224 -18.81 -1.49 16.94
N PRO A 225 -17.61 -1.61 17.52
CA PRO A 225 -17.47 -2.06 18.90
C PRO A 225 -18.21 -1.07 19.81
N THR A 226 -19.13 -1.55 20.64
CA THR A 226 -19.74 -0.70 21.65
C THR A 226 -18.69 -0.37 22.70
N PRO A 227 -18.52 0.91 23.10
CA PRO A 227 -17.64 1.24 24.20
C PRO A 227 -18.20 0.54 25.45
N ASN A 228 -17.39 -0.34 26.04
CA ASN A 228 -17.74 -1.13 27.21
C ASN A 228 -18.56 -0.30 28.20
N SER A 229 -19.84 -0.63 28.36
CA SER A 229 -20.59 -0.33 29.56
C SER A 229 -19.76 -0.90 30.70
N THR A 230 -19.17 -0.03 31.51
CA THR A 230 -18.53 -0.43 32.76
C THR A 230 -19.54 -1.27 33.52
N SER A 231 -19.25 -2.56 33.64
CA SER A 231 -19.92 -3.48 34.53
C SER A 231 -19.59 -3.06 35.96
N THR A 232 -20.25 -2.01 36.45
CA THR A 232 -20.43 -1.83 37.89
C THR A 232 -21.49 -2.83 38.33
N SER A 233 -21.11 -4.10 38.44
CA SER A 233 -21.75 -5.02 39.38
C SER A 233 -21.37 -4.58 40.80
N SER A 234 -21.97 -3.50 41.29
CA SER A 234 -22.01 -3.23 42.73
C SER A 234 -23.25 -3.92 43.30
N SER A 235 -23.12 -5.22 43.57
CA SER A 235 -24.00 -5.95 44.46
C SER A 235 -23.85 -5.40 45.88
N SER A 236 -24.95 -4.84 46.40
CA SER A 236 -25.40 -4.83 47.80
C SER A 236 -24.38 -4.67 48.94
N SER A 237 -24.56 -3.62 49.73
CA SER A 237 -24.91 -3.79 51.16
C SER A 237 -25.41 -2.45 51.72
N THR A 238 -26.70 -2.40 51.99
CA THR A 238 -27.34 -1.46 52.90
C THR A 238 -26.75 -1.63 54.29
N ASN A 239 -26.23 -0.56 54.88
CA ASN A 239 -25.88 -0.52 56.30
C ASN A 239 -26.66 0.66 56.93
N PRO A 240 -27.75 0.43 57.66
CA PRO A 240 -28.39 1.45 58.46
C PRO A 240 -27.84 1.34 59.88
N LEU A 241 -27.07 2.33 60.35
CA LEU A 241 -26.86 2.68 61.79
C LEU A 241 -25.68 3.65 61.91
N LEU A 242 -25.97 4.93 62.10
CA LEU A 242 -25.62 5.68 63.32
C LEU A 242 -26.19 7.10 63.18
N ALA A 243 -27.25 7.35 63.93
CA ALA A 243 -27.57 8.67 64.46
C ALA A 243 -27.04 8.66 65.90
N ASP A 244 -26.11 9.56 66.19
CA ASP A 244 -26.06 10.43 67.38
C ASP A 244 -24.83 11.34 67.28
#